data_AF-A0A7X1P6B5-F1
#
_entry.id   AF-A0A7X1P6B5-F1
#
_cell.length_a   1.000
_cell.length_b   1.000
_cell.length_c   1.000
_cell.angle_alpha   90.00
_cell.angle_beta   90.00
_cell.angle_gamma   90.00
#
_symmetry.space_group_name_H-M   'P 1'
#
loop_
_entity.id
_entity.type
_entity.pdbx_description
1 polymer ?
#
loop_
_entity_poly.entity_id
_entity_poly.type
_entity_poly.pdbx_seq_one_letter_code
_entity_poly.pdbx_strand_id
1 'polypeptide(L)'
;MAQAKGIREVGYVDVRSHVHGGETPTWKGDAHKCHHPLRRGNRLYTSYWQGGLVILDIDDMSKPKLVSGLDWSPPFPWPTHTALPIPFKIQNRDFMVVSDEDVFRQVDYPPYPAAFLWLVDITDEKHPQPISTFQVEDMPPEAQPRMTGCHQPCEIVTGTEIPVAWFAHGLRIVDISRPHALKEVAYFLPDVPPGSDRVQSNDVTVDDRGLIYLLDRVRGLHILERT
;
A
#
# COMPACT_ATOMS: atom_id res chain seq x y z
N MET A 1 8.29 -20.50 -23.72
CA MET A 1 8.43 -19.13 -24.26
C MET A 1 7.05 -18.50 -24.27
N ALA A 2 6.93 -17.26 -23.80
CA ALA A 2 5.67 -16.54 -23.83
C ALA A 2 5.19 -16.37 -25.29
N GLN A 3 3.91 -16.63 -25.55
CA GLN A 3 3.30 -16.36 -26.85
C GLN A 3 2.55 -15.03 -26.74
N ALA A 4 2.84 -14.09 -27.64
CA ALA A 4 2.16 -12.79 -27.67
C ALA A 4 1.86 -12.39 -29.13
N LYS A 5 0.68 -11.79 -29.36
CA LYS A 5 0.26 -11.25 -30.66
C LYS A 5 -0.15 -9.80 -30.45
N GLY A 6 0.52 -8.86 -31.14
CA GLY A 6 0.25 -7.43 -31.02
C GLY A 6 0.76 -6.78 -29.71
N ILE A 7 1.46 -7.54 -28.87
CA ILE A 7 2.08 -7.08 -27.62
C ILE A 7 3.53 -7.60 -27.61
N ARG A 8 4.48 -6.78 -27.17
CA ARG A 8 5.90 -7.15 -27.03
C ARG A 8 6.35 -6.89 -25.60
N GLU A 9 7.03 -7.86 -25.01
CA GLU A 9 7.75 -7.66 -23.74
C GLU A 9 8.91 -6.67 -23.97
N VAL A 10 8.91 -5.58 -23.22
CA VAL A 10 9.95 -4.54 -23.29
C VAL A 10 10.95 -4.63 -22.13
N GLY A 11 10.63 -5.47 -21.13
CA GLY A 11 11.41 -5.69 -19.94
C GLY A 11 10.74 -6.72 -19.04
N TYR A 12 11.53 -7.40 -18.21
CA TYR A 12 11.07 -8.36 -17.23
C TYR A 12 11.91 -8.18 -15.96
N VAL A 13 11.24 -8.17 -14.81
CA VAL A 13 11.88 -8.17 -13.50
C VAL A 13 11.36 -9.37 -12.75
N ASP A 14 12.22 -10.33 -12.43
CA ASP A 14 11.89 -11.28 -11.39
C ASP A 14 12.01 -10.56 -10.06
N VAL A 15 10.86 -10.14 -9.57
CA VAL A 15 10.74 -9.45 -8.30
C VAL A 15 10.89 -10.41 -7.11
N ARG A 16 10.66 -11.72 -7.27
CA ARG A 16 10.84 -12.71 -6.18
C ARG A 16 12.30 -12.96 -5.81
N SER A 17 13.20 -12.59 -6.71
CA SER A 17 14.61 -12.84 -6.58
C SER A 17 15.33 -11.56 -6.98
N HIS A 18 15.89 -10.81 -6.02
CA HIS A 18 16.70 -9.60 -6.29
C HIS A 18 18.01 -9.92 -7.08
N VAL A 19 18.09 -11.08 -7.72
CA VAL A 19 19.29 -11.67 -8.31
C VAL A 19 19.65 -11.02 -9.65
N HIS A 20 18.69 -10.37 -10.33
CA HIS A 20 18.99 -9.65 -11.57
C HIS A 20 19.71 -8.30 -11.38
N GLY A 21 19.74 -7.78 -10.14
CA GLY A 21 20.52 -6.60 -9.74
C GLY A 21 21.94 -6.90 -9.25
N GLY A 22 22.33 -8.19 -9.17
CA GLY A 22 23.63 -8.63 -8.63
C GLY A 22 23.64 -8.87 -7.12
N GLU A 23 22.48 -8.89 -6.46
CA GLU A 23 22.35 -9.09 -5.02
C GLU A 23 22.10 -10.55 -4.64
N THR A 24 22.52 -10.92 -3.42
CA THR A 24 22.22 -12.22 -2.81
C THR A 24 20.96 -12.07 -1.94
N PRO A 25 19.85 -12.75 -2.25
CA PRO A 25 18.66 -12.74 -1.40
C PRO A 25 18.99 -13.20 0.02
N THR A 26 18.56 -12.46 1.04
CA THR A 26 18.77 -12.81 2.45
C THR A 26 17.64 -13.67 3.04
N TRP A 27 16.58 -13.94 2.26
CA TRP A 27 15.34 -14.55 2.73
C TRP A 27 15.09 -15.99 2.30
N LYS A 28 14.14 -16.66 2.98
CA LYS A 28 13.76 -18.07 2.76
C LYS A 28 12.39 -18.20 2.08
N GLY A 29 12.33 -19.00 1.01
CA GLY A 29 11.06 -19.44 0.42
C GLY A 29 10.26 -18.34 -0.29
N ASP A 30 8.93 -18.42 -0.22
CA ASP A 30 8.00 -17.46 -0.81
C ASP A 30 7.68 -16.29 0.12
N ALA A 31 8.52 -16.09 1.13
CA ALA A 31 8.38 -15.03 2.13
C ALA A 31 8.34 -13.63 1.49
N HIS A 32 8.97 -13.42 0.31
CA HIS A 32 9.06 -12.11 -0.35
C HIS A 32 8.37 -12.11 -1.72
N LYS A 33 7.05 -12.29 -1.74
CA LYS A 33 6.25 -12.11 -2.96
C LYS A 33 6.12 -10.62 -3.24
N CYS A 34 6.57 -10.20 -4.41
CA CYS A 34 6.15 -8.91 -4.93
C CYS A 34 4.65 -8.89 -5.07
N HIS A 35 4.04 -7.89 -4.46
CA HIS A 35 2.60 -7.82 -4.38
C HIS A 35 2.05 -6.78 -5.34
N HIS A 36 2.61 -5.58 -5.33
CA HIS A 36 2.02 -4.45 -6.04
C HIS A 36 3.08 -3.45 -6.56
N PRO A 37 3.42 -3.49 -7.87
CA PRO A 37 4.33 -2.53 -8.48
C PRO A 37 3.61 -1.28 -9.03
N LEU A 38 3.94 -0.11 -8.49
CA LEU A 38 3.44 1.19 -8.97
C LEU A 38 4.52 1.98 -9.70
N ARG A 39 4.21 2.43 -10.92
CA ARG A 39 5.14 3.22 -11.73
C ARG A 39 4.88 4.71 -11.58
N ARG A 40 5.94 5.48 -11.34
CA ARG A 40 5.93 6.95 -11.50
C ARG A 40 7.20 7.39 -12.21
N GLY A 41 7.05 7.97 -13.41
CA GLY A 41 8.18 8.32 -14.26
C GLY A 41 9.06 7.11 -14.58
N ASN A 42 10.35 7.21 -14.26
CA ASN A 42 11.35 6.16 -14.42
C ASN A 42 11.68 5.46 -13.08
N ARG A 43 10.71 5.43 -12.17
CA ARG A 43 10.75 4.67 -10.94
C ARG A 43 9.64 3.64 -10.90
N LEU A 44 9.93 2.50 -10.29
CA LEU A 44 8.95 1.51 -9.87
C LEU A 44 9.02 1.38 -8.35
N TYR A 45 7.90 1.64 -7.68
CA TYR A 45 7.73 1.51 -6.23
C TYR A 45 6.99 0.20 -6.00
N THR A 46 7.70 -0.79 -5.47
CA THR A 46 7.20 -2.16 -5.36
C THR A 46 7.10 -2.56 -3.91
N SER A 47 5.96 -3.10 -3.51
CA SER A 47 5.77 -3.74 -2.22
C SER A 47 6.08 -5.24 -2.29
N TYR A 48 6.65 -5.75 -1.20
CA TYR A 48 6.90 -7.16 -0.98
C TYR A 48 6.22 -7.59 0.31
N TRP A 49 5.41 -8.64 0.23
CA TRP A 49 4.98 -9.33 1.44
C TRP A 49 6.25 -9.72 2.23
N GLN A 50 6.26 -9.43 3.53
CA GLN A 50 7.36 -9.74 4.47
C GLN A 50 8.75 -9.20 4.04
N GLY A 51 8.82 -8.28 3.08
CA GLY A 51 10.07 -7.68 2.57
C GLY A 51 10.03 -6.17 2.45
N GLY A 52 9.02 -5.53 3.03
CA GLY A 52 8.85 -4.09 2.98
C GLY A 52 8.59 -3.56 1.57
N LEU A 53 9.22 -2.43 1.26
CA LEU A 53 9.12 -1.76 -0.03
C LEU A 53 10.49 -1.59 -0.68
N VAL A 54 10.49 -1.48 -1.99
CA VAL A 54 11.68 -1.28 -2.82
C VAL A 54 11.39 -0.24 -3.89
N ILE A 55 12.38 0.61 -4.15
CA ILE A 55 12.39 1.57 -5.25
C ILE A 55 13.37 1.07 -6.30
N LEU A 56 12.89 0.87 -7.52
CA LEU A 56 13.70 0.49 -8.67
C LEU A 56 13.81 1.64 -9.67
N ASP A 57 15.02 1.85 -10.20
CA ASP A 57 15.26 2.64 -11.39
C ASP A 57 14.93 1.79 -12.62
N ILE A 58 14.09 2.33 -13.50
CA ILE A 58 13.65 1.68 -14.74
C ILE A 58 13.92 2.53 -15.98
N ASP A 59 14.95 3.39 -15.95
CA ASP A 59 15.44 4.13 -17.14
C ASP A 59 15.71 3.17 -18.31
N ASP A 60 16.29 2.01 -18.01
CA ASP A 60 16.32 0.84 -18.89
C ASP A 60 15.38 -0.23 -18.31
N MET A 61 14.15 -0.31 -18.84
CA MET A 61 13.14 -1.27 -18.40
C MET A 61 13.57 -2.74 -18.58
N SER A 62 14.55 -3.02 -19.43
CA SER A 62 15.10 -4.37 -19.59
C SER A 62 16.10 -4.74 -18.50
N LYS A 63 16.60 -3.75 -17.75
CA LYS A 63 17.57 -3.92 -16.66
C LYS A 63 17.27 -3.02 -15.46
N PRO A 64 16.16 -3.22 -14.75
CA PRO A 64 15.85 -2.44 -13.56
C PRO A 64 16.92 -2.58 -12.49
N LYS A 65 17.19 -1.48 -11.78
CA LYS A 65 18.26 -1.39 -10.77
C LYS A 65 17.68 -0.99 -9.43
N LEU A 66 18.15 -1.62 -8.36
CA LEU A 66 17.80 -1.20 -7.01
C LEU A 66 18.29 0.25 -6.77
N VAL A 67 17.38 1.12 -6.34
CA VAL A 67 17.72 2.43 -5.76
C VAL A 67 17.86 2.29 -4.26
N SER A 68 16.83 1.73 -3.60
CA SER A 68 16.79 1.49 -2.16
C SER A 68 15.65 0.55 -1.79
N GLY A 69 15.63 0.10 -0.54
CA GLY A 69 14.51 -0.60 0.07
C GLY A 69 14.37 -0.22 1.54
N LEU A 70 13.20 -0.47 2.11
CA LEU A 70 12.86 -0.21 3.50
C LEU A 70 11.95 -1.31 4.01
N ASP A 71 12.27 -1.88 5.16
CA ASP A 71 11.46 -2.88 5.85
C ASP A 71 11.41 -2.57 7.35
N TRP A 72 10.22 -2.71 7.93
CA TRP A 72 9.91 -2.50 9.34
C TRP A 72 9.38 -3.77 10.02
N SER A 73 9.60 -4.92 9.37
CA SER A 73 9.25 -6.24 9.85
C SER A 73 10.52 -6.99 10.26
N PRO A 74 10.81 -7.18 11.57
CA PRO A 74 10.08 -6.75 12.77
C PRO A 74 10.26 -5.25 13.13
N PRO A 75 9.39 -4.67 14.00
CA PRO A 75 8.41 -5.34 14.86
C PRO A 75 7.01 -5.52 14.29
N PHE A 76 6.68 -4.93 13.13
CA PHE A 76 5.32 -4.99 12.61
C PHE A 76 5.09 -6.29 11.81
N PRO A 77 4.01 -7.04 12.08
CA PRO A 77 3.87 -8.42 11.59
C PRO A 77 3.19 -8.56 10.23
N TRP A 78 2.78 -7.47 9.60
CA TRP A 78 1.93 -7.48 8.40
C TRP A 78 2.73 -7.44 7.10
N PRO A 79 2.19 -8.01 6.02
CA PRO A 79 2.76 -7.80 4.69
C PRO A 79 2.60 -6.36 4.23
N THR A 80 3.70 -5.75 3.75
CA THR A 80 3.62 -4.49 3.01
C THR A 80 2.92 -4.73 1.68
N HIS A 81 1.86 -3.94 1.43
CA HIS A 81 0.88 -4.18 0.38
C HIS A 81 0.97 -3.20 -0.77
N THR A 82 0.92 -1.89 -0.52
CA THR A 82 0.98 -0.86 -1.57
C THR A 82 1.94 0.24 -1.19
N ALA A 83 2.86 0.59 -2.09
CA ALA A 83 3.80 1.69 -1.94
C ALA A 83 3.46 2.79 -2.95
N LEU A 84 2.53 3.68 -2.58
CA LEU A 84 1.94 4.70 -3.46
C LEU A 84 2.75 6.01 -3.43
N PRO A 85 3.54 6.34 -4.47
CA PRO A 85 4.25 7.61 -4.53
C PRO A 85 3.29 8.78 -4.76
N ILE A 86 3.41 9.83 -3.95
CA ILE A 86 2.59 11.04 -4.10
C ILE A 86 3.10 11.86 -5.29
N PRO A 87 2.23 12.24 -6.24
CA PRO A 87 2.68 12.81 -7.51
C PRO A 87 3.15 14.27 -7.41
N PHE A 88 2.96 14.91 -6.26
CA PHE A 88 3.33 16.30 -5.99
C PHE A 88 4.09 16.41 -4.67
N LYS A 89 4.80 17.54 -4.50
CA LYS A 89 5.50 17.84 -3.26
C LYS A 89 4.54 18.35 -2.18
N ILE A 90 4.79 17.95 -0.94
CA ILE A 90 4.15 18.54 0.24
C ILE A 90 5.27 19.20 1.04
N GLN A 91 5.16 20.50 1.34
CA GLN A 91 6.21 21.25 2.05
C GLN A 91 7.61 21.08 1.41
N ASN A 92 7.67 21.13 0.07
CA ASN A 92 8.87 20.93 -0.76
C ASN A 92 9.52 19.53 -0.72
N ARG A 93 8.86 18.55 -0.10
CA ARG A 93 9.33 17.17 0.05
C ARG A 93 8.51 16.19 -0.77
N ASP A 94 9.13 15.09 -1.16
CA ASP A 94 8.48 13.98 -1.87
C ASP A 94 8.11 12.90 -0.86
N PHE A 95 6.91 12.35 -0.99
CA PHE A 95 6.37 11.36 -0.06
C PHE A 95 5.77 10.17 -0.79
N MET A 96 5.63 9.08 -0.05
CA MET A 96 4.89 7.90 -0.45
C MET A 96 3.97 7.48 0.71
N VAL A 97 2.74 7.11 0.37
CA VAL A 97 1.81 6.47 1.29
C VAL A 97 1.99 4.96 1.17
N VAL A 98 2.19 4.26 2.30
CA VAL A 98 2.38 2.81 2.30
C VAL A 98 1.32 2.14 3.15
N SER A 99 0.62 1.16 2.60
CA SER A 99 -0.27 0.30 3.37
C SER A 99 0.41 -1.03 3.68
N ASP A 100 0.32 -1.45 4.94
CA ASP A 100 0.42 -2.86 5.27
C ASP A 100 -1.00 -3.47 5.24
N GLU A 101 -1.16 -4.69 4.74
CA GLU A 101 -2.46 -5.35 4.63
C GLU A 101 -2.71 -6.31 5.81
N ASP A 102 -3.86 -6.17 6.48
CA ASP A 102 -4.24 -7.03 7.61
C ASP A 102 -4.74 -8.44 7.22
N VAL A 103 -4.16 -9.11 6.23
CA VAL A 103 -4.55 -10.48 5.82
C VAL A 103 -3.71 -11.59 6.44
N PHE A 104 -2.49 -11.27 6.83
CA PHE A 104 -1.57 -12.23 7.42
C PHE A 104 -0.75 -11.54 8.52
N ARG A 105 -0.42 -12.31 9.56
CA ARG A 105 0.43 -11.84 10.66
C ARG A 105 1.47 -12.90 10.95
N GLN A 106 2.73 -12.47 10.96
CA GLN A 106 3.83 -13.32 11.37
C GLN A 106 3.68 -13.68 12.85
N VAL A 107 3.78 -14.98 13.16
CA VAL A 107 3.47 -15.52 14.50
C VAL A 107 4.57 -15.27 15.53
N ASP A 108 5.80 -15.03 15.08
CA ASP A 108 6.97 -14.82 15.96
C ASP A 108 7.19 -13.34 16.31
N TYR A 109 6.24 -12.47 15.94
CA TYR A 109 6.37 -11.02 16.07
C TYR A 109 5.53 -10.52 17.24
N PRO A 110 5.92 -9.41 17.89
CA PRO A 110 5.11 -8.82 18.95
C PRO A 110 3.67 -8.55 18.49
N PRO A 111 2.66 -8.84 19.33
CA PRO A 111 1.29 -8.53 18.97
C PRO A 111 1.10 -7.01 18.83
N TYR A 112 0.32 -6.63 17.82
CA TYR A 112 -0.09 -5.25 17.57
C TYR A 112 -1.56 -5.27 17.10
N PRO A 113 -2.36 -4.22 17.34
CA PRO A 113 -3.80 -4.22 17.08
C PRO A 113 -4.23 -4.72 15.71
N ALA A 114 -3.88 -3.98 14.66
CA ALA A 114 -4.25 -4.23 13.27
C ALA A 114 -3.29 -3.45 12.35
N ALA A 115 -3.21 -3.85 11.08
CA ALA A 115 -2.38 -3.14 10.09
C ALA A 115 -2.84 -1.67 9.96
N PHE A 116 -1.91 -0.80 9.61
CA PHE A 116 -2.11 0.64 9.57
C PHE A 116 -1.38 1.26 8.38
N LEU A 117 -1.58 2.57 8.18
CA LEU A 117 -1.00 3.31 7.06
C LEU A 117 0.27 4.04 7.50
N TRP A 118 1.26 4.07 6.62
CA TRP A 118 2.52 4.80 6.79
C TRP A 118 2.59 5.98 5.83
N LEU A 119 3.25 7.06 6.26
CA LEU A 119 3.81 8.06 5.36
C LEU A 119 5.34 7.99 5.42
N VAL A 120 5.96 7.83 4.26
CA VAL A 120 7.40 7.69 4.08
C VAL A 120 7.92 8.89 3.28
N ASP A 121 8.93 9.59 3.83
CA ASP A 121 9.69 10.62 3.11
C ASP A 121 10.65 9.95 2.13
N ILE A 122 10.51 10.31 0.85
CA ILE A 122 11.35 9.83 -0.26
C ILE A 122 12.03 10.99 -0.99
N THR A 123 12.18 12.15 -0.32
CA THR A 123 12.93 13.29 -0.86
C THR A 123 14.36 12.91 -1.25
N ASP A 124 14.99 12.04 -0.43
CA ASP A 124 16.16 11.27 -0.81
C ASP A 124 15.74 9.83 -1.03
N GLU A 125 15.45 9.45 -2.29
CA GLU A 125 14.99 8.10 -2.64
C GLU A 125 16.02 7.01 -2.28
N LYS A 126 17.28 7.34 -1.97
CA LYS A 126 18.28 6.37 -1.51
C LYS A 126 18.15 6.05 -0.01
N HIS A 127 17.45 6.89 0.74
CA HIS A 127 17.29 6.78 2.19
C HIS A 127 15.82 7.05 2.59
N PRO A 128 14.86 6.22 2.13
CA PRO A 128 13.46 6.35 2.52
C PRO A 128 13.28 6.26 4.03
N GLN A 129 12.51 7.18 4.61
CA GLN A 129 12.32 7.27 6.07
C GLN A 129 10.83 7.34 6.44
N PRO A 130 10.30 6.41 7.26
CA PRO A 130 8.96 6.57 7.82
C PRO A 130 8.94 7.76 8.77
N ILE A 131 7.95 8.64 8.61
CA ILE A 131 7.84 9.89 9.40
C ILE A 131 6.53 10.03 10.17
N SER A 132 5.49 9.29 9.78
CA SER A 132 4.22 9.25 10.49
C SER A 132 3.40 8.01 10.09
N THR A 133 2.37 7.75 10.89
CA THR A 133 1.42 6.66 10.69
C THR A 133 0.01 7.19 10.87
N PHE A 134 -0.96 6.45 10.33
CA PHE A 134 -2.37 6.65 10.60
C PHE A 134 -3.00 5.30 10.95
N GLN A 135 -3.74 5.28 12.06
CA GLN A 135 -4.55 4.16 12.54
C GLN A 135 -5.95 4.72 12.85
N VAL A 136 -6.99 3.91 12.61
CA VAL A 136 -8.38 4.28 12.97
C VAL A 136 -8.46 4.56 14.46
N GLU A 137 -9.15 5.64 14.84
CA GLU A 137 -9.38 5.99 16.25
C GLU A 137 -10.11 4.84 16.98
N ASP A 138 -9.84 4.70 18.28
CA ASP A 138 -10.43 3.65 19.14
C ASP A 138 -10.13 2.20 18.72
N MET A 139 -9.14 1.97 17.85
CA MET A 139 -8.62 0.63 17.58
C MET A 139 -8.18 -0.03 18.91
N PRO A 140 -8.76 -1.19 19.30
CA PRO A 140 -8.44 -1.78 20.59
C PRO A 140 -6.96 -2.20 20.67
N PRO A 141 -6.33 -2.15 21.85
CA PRO A 141 -4.89 -2.40 21.99
C PRO A 141 -4.49 -3.87 21.75
N GLU A 142 -5.43 -4.80 21.86
CA GLU A 142 -5.22 -6.21 21.57
C GLU A 142 -5.24 -6.52 20.07
N ALA A 143 -4.57 -7.62 19.69
CA ALA A 143 -4.58 -8.12 18.33
C ALA A 143 -6.01 -8.45 17.88
N GLN A 144 -6.47 -7.79 16.81
CA GLN A 144 -7.82 -7.94 16.27
C GLN A 144 -7.94 -9.18 15.38
N PRO A 145 -9.13 -9.61 14.93
CA PRO A 145 -9.22 -10.62 13.87
C PRO A 145 -8.55 -10.13 12.57
N ARG A 146 -8.16 -11.03 11.67
CA ARG A 146 -7.67 -10.63 10.33
C ARG A 146 -8.74 -9.84 9.59
N MET A 147 -8.31 -9.06 8.61
CA MET A 147 -9.16 -8.19 7.80
C MET A 147 -9.93 -7.20 8.69
N THR A 148 -9.25 -6.66 9.71
CA THR A 148 -9.76 -5.53 10.50
C THR A 148 -9.07 -4.25 10.06
N GLY A 149 -7.75 -4.29 9.88
CA GLY A 149 -6.90 -3.13 9.61
C GLY A 149 -6.90 -2.60 8.18
N CYS A 150 -5.86 -1.80 7.90
CA CYS A 150 -5.60 -1.18 6.61
C CYS A 150 -5.46 -2.21 5.48
N HIS A 151 -5.71 -1.76 4.25
CA HIS A 151 -5.52 -2.58 3.05
C HIS A 151 -4.96 -1.78 1.87
N GLN A 152 -5.76 -0.91 1.25
CA GLN A 152 -5.45 -0.39 -0.09
C GLN A 152 -5.79 1.10 -0.21
N PRO A 153 -4.81 2.01 -0.40
CA PRO A 153 -5.07 3.39 -0.77
C PRO A 153 -5.53 3.50 -2.24
N CYS A 154 -6.30 4.53 -2.55
CA CYS A 154 -6.68 4.87 -3.92
C CYS A 154 -5.43 5.30 -4.71
N GLU A 155 -5.13 4.56 -5.78
CA GLU A 155 -3.95 4.81 -6.62
C GLU A 155 -4.08 6.06 -7.49
N ILE A 156 -5.32 6.53 -7.74
CA ILE A 156 -5.58 7.80 -8.40
C ILE A 156 -5.55 8.91 -7.34
N VAL A 157 -4.43 9.62 -7.27
CA VAL A 157 -4.23 10.72 -6.31
C VAL A 157 -4.71 12.04 -6.92
N THR A 158 -5.80 12.58 -6.36
CA THR A 158 -6.41 13.86 -6.79
C THR A 158 -6.03 15.06 -5.91
N GLY A 159 -5.43 14.82 -4.73
CA GLY A 159 -5.06 15.84 -3.77
C GLY A 159 -4.40 15.24 -2.53
N THR A 160 -4.33 15.98 -1.43
CA THR A 160 -3.75 15.50 -0.16
C THR A 160 -4.68 14.60 0.63
N GLU A 161 -5.95 14.50 0.25
CA GLU A 161 -6.91 13.63 0.90
C GLU A 161 -6.92 12.29 0.16
N ILE A 162 -6.40 11.25 0.81
CA ILE A 162 -6.22 9.92 0.21
C ILE A 162 -7.35 9.01 0.69
N PRO A 163 -8.25 8.56 -0.20
CA PRO A 163 -9.20 7.49 0.11
C PRO A 163 -8.44 6.18 0.32
N VAL A 164 -8.81 5.41 1.35
CA VAL A 164 -8.18 4.15 1.74
C VAL A 164 -9.25 3.14 2.12
N ALA A 165 -9.25 1.99 1.46
CA ALA A 165 -10.04 0.83 1.87
C ALA A 165 -9.43 0.21 3.13
N TRP A 166 -10.27 0.02 4.14
CA TRP A 166 -9.89 -0.41 5.48
C TRP A 166 -10.82 -1.53 5.97
N PHE A 167 -10.78 -2.70 5.32
CA PHE A 167 -11.59 -3.89 5.62
C PHE A 167 -12.85 -3.67 6.49
N ALA A 168 -12.81 -4.06 7.77
CA ALA A 168 -13.94 -3.99 8.70
C ALA A 168 -14.37 -2.57 9.07
N HIS A 169 -13.54 -1.57 8.74
CA HIS A 169 -13.78 -0.15 8.95
C HIS A 169 -14.14 0.61 7.66
N GLY A 170 -14.42 -0.06 6.55
CA GLY A 170 -14.98 0.58 5.36
C GLY A 170 -13.98 1.48 4.61
N LEU A 171 -14.44 2.65 4.17
CA LEU A 171 -13.62 3.70 3.55
C LEU A 171 -13.14 4.69 4.61
N ARG A 172 -11.85 5.04 4.54
CA ARG A 172 -11.23 6.10 5.32
C ARG A 172 -10.65 7.15 4.37
N ILE A 173 -10.83 8.43 4.63
CA ILE A 173 -10.16 9.50 3.87
C ILE A 173 -9.15 10.18 4.78
N VAL A 174 -7.87 10.02 4.45
CA VAL A 174 -6.74 10.47 5.26
C VAL A 174 -6.07 11.67 4.59
N ASP A 175 -6.04 12.83 5.25
CA ASP A 175 -5.32 14.00 4.79
C ASP A 175 -3.82 13.92 5.16
N ILE A 176 -2.97 14.01 4.13
CA ILE A 176 -1.51 13.97 4.22
C ILE A 176 -0.86 15.37 4.12
N SER A 177 -1.65 16.45 4.07
CA SER A 177 -1.15 17.84 3.92
C SER A 177 -0.20 18.28 5.05
N ARG A 178 -0.30 17.65 6.22
CA ARG A 178 0.59 17.80 7.37
C ARG A 178 1.32 16.47 7.62
N PRO A 179 2.52 16.26 7.03
CA PRO A 179 3.18 14.95 7.00
C PRO A 179 3.46 14.33 8.37
N HIS A 180 3.63 15.12 9.43
CA HIS A 180 3.87 14.64 10.80
C HIS A 180 2.58 14.49 11.64
N ALA A 181 1.41 14.75 11.06
CA ALA A 181 0.12 14.73 11.74
C ALA A 181 -1.00 14.37 10.76
N LEU A 182 -0.91 13.16 10.19
CA LEU A 182 -1.96 12.57 9.37
C LEU A 182 -3.30 12.63 10.09
N LYS A 183 -4.37 12.89 9.35
CA LYS A 183 -5.69 13.09 9.96
C LYS A 183 -6.79 12.44 9.12
N GLU A 184 -7.69 11.71 9.76
CA GLU A 184 -8.96 11.33 9.13
C GLU A 184 -9.83 12.57 8.95
N VAL A 185 -10.29 12.81 7.72
CA VAL A 185 -11.13 13.97 7.37
C VAL A 185 -12.54 13.56 6.94
N ALA A 186 -12.74 12.29 6.60
CA ALA A 186 -14.04 11.69 6.34
C ALA A 186 -13.92 10.16 6.39
N TYR A 187 -15.05 9.48 6.58
CA TYR A 187 -15.15 8.03 6.46
C TYR A 187 -16.52 7.62 5.94
N PHE A 188 -16.62 6.40 5.42
CA PHE A 188 -17.88 5.74 5.11
C PHE A 188 -17.81 4.28 5.54
N LEU A 189 -18.70 3.87 6.45
CA LEU A 189 -18.82 2.49 6.88
C LEU A 189 -20.14 1.92 6.33
N PRO A 190 -20.11 1.01 5.35
CA PRO A 190 -21.32 0.39 4.84
C PRO A 190 -21.93 -0.57 5.87
N ASP A 191 -23.23 -0.87 5.72
CA ASP A 191 -23.86 -1.93 6.49
C ASP A 191 -23.20 -3.28 6.21
N VAL A 192 -23.10 -4.10 7.26
CA VAL A 192 -22.61 -5.47 7.16
C VAL A 192 -23.48 -6.27 6.15
N PRO A 193 -22.87 -6.91 5.14
CA PRO A 193 -23.62 -7.69 4.16
C PRO A 193 -24.42 -8.84 4.79
N PRO A 194 -25.63 -9.16 4.31
CA PRO A 194 -26.40 -10.31 4.81
C PRO A 194 -25.58 -11.61 4.77
N GLY A 195 -25.54 -12.33 5.90
CA GLY A 195 -24.76 -13.56 6.03
C GLY A 195 -23.26 -13.37 6.28
N SER A 196 -22.81 -12.13 6.52
CA SER A 196 -21.45 -11.81 6.93
C SER A 196 -21.41 -11.29 8.36
N ASP A 197 -20.27 -11.45 9.02
CA ASP A 197 -20.07 -10.89 10.37
C ASP A 197 -19.64 -9.42 10.31
N ARG A 198 -18.92 -9.02 9.26
CA ARG A 198 -18.28 -7.70 9.13
C ARG A 198 -18.20 -7.26 7.67
N VAL A 199 -17.99 -5.96 7.48
CA VAL A 199 -17.61 -5.35 6.19
C VAL A 199 -16.24 -5.89 5.75
N GLN A 200 -16.04 -6.01 4.44
CA GLN A 200 -14.83 -6.52 3.80
C GLN A 200 -14.40 -5.59 2.65
N SER A 201 -14.35 -4.30 2.92
CA SER A 201 -13.88 -3.27 1.97
C SER A 201 -12.45 -3.55 1.54
N ASN A 202 -12.20 -3.57 0.24
CA ASN A 202 -11.01 -4.17 -0.33
C ASN A 202 -10.30 -3.30 -1.35
N ASP A 203 -11.01 -2.53 -2.15
CA ASP A 203 -10.35 -1.64 -3.11
C ASP A 203 -11.12 -0.34 -3.22
N VAL A 204 -10.42 0.72 -3.61
CA VAL A 204 -10.99 2.04 -3.79
C VAL A 204 -10.37 2.72 -4.99
N THR A 205 -11.20 3.31 -5.84
CA THR A 205 -10.77 4.18 -6.93
C THR A 205 -11.67 5.40 -7.03
N VAL A 206 -11.28 6.38 -7.84
CA VAL A 206 -12.04 7.60 -8.09
C VAL A 206 -12.12 7.91 -9.58
N ASP A 207 -13.07 8.75 -9.98
CA ASP A 207 -13.12 9.29 -11.33
C ASP A 207 -12.93 10.82 -11.36
N ASP A 208 -12.95 11.39 -12.58
CA ASP A 208 -12.78 12.83 -12.84
C ASP A 208 -13.95 13.69 -12.36
N ARG A 209 -15.09 13.08 -12.00
CA ARG A 209 -16.24 13.75 -11.38
C ARG A 209 -16.09 13.86 -9.86
N GLY A 210 -15.07 13.21 -9.28
CA GLY A 210 -14.86 13.14 -7.84
C GLY A 210 -15.69 12.04 -7.16
N LEU A 211 -16.29 11.13 -7.93
CA LEU A 211 -16.98 9.97 -7.35
C LEU A 211 -15.96 8.97 -6.81
N ILE A 212 -16.27 8.38 -5.66
CA ILE A 212 -15.45 7.37 -4.99
C ILE A 212 -16.14 6.01 -5.15
N TYR A 213 -15.38 5.03 -5.62
CA TYR A 213 -15.84 3.68 -5.90
C TYR A 213 -15.20 2.71 -4.90
N LEU A 214 -15.94 2.32 -3.88
CA LEU A 214 -15.46 1.41 -2.82
C LEU A 214 -15.98 -0.01 -3.07
N LEU A 215 -15.05 -0.94 -3.35
CA LEU A 215 -15.36 -2.35 -3.56
C LEU A 215 -15.29 -3.12 -2.24
N ASP A 216 -16.33 -3.89 -1.95
CA ASP A 216 -16.40 -4.88 -0.88
C ASP A 216 -16.34 -6.30 -1.45
N ARG A 217 -15.49 -7.18 -0.91
CA ARG A 217 -15.29 -8.55 -1.42
C ARG A 217 -16.52 -9.44 -1.35
N VAL A 218 -17.47 -9.14 -0.47
CA VAL A 218 -18.60 -10.02 -0.15
C VAL A 218 -19.91 -9.50 -0.71
N ARG A 219 -20.09 -8.17 -0.83
CA ARG A 219 -21.35 -7.56 -1.31
C ARG A 219 -21.31 -6.97 -2.71
N GLY A 220 -20.25 -6.23 -3.05
CA GLY A 220 -20.17 -5.49 -4.32
C GLY A 220 -19.64 -4.06 -4.17
N LEU A 221 -20.10 -3.14 -5.02
CA LEU A 221 -19.54 -1.80 -5.19
C LEU A 221 -20.43 -0.70 -4.61
N HIS A 222 -19.86 0.18 -3.78
CA HIS A 222 -20.47 1.44 -3.36
C HIS A 222 -19.95 2.59 -4.23
N ILE A 223 -20.84 3.47 -4.66
CA ILE A 223 -20.51 4.72 -5.36
C ILE A 223 -20.86 5.87 -4.42
N LEU A 224 -19.87 6.66 -4.05
CA LEU A 224 -19.95 7.68 -3.02
C LEU A 224 -19.55 9.04 -3.60
N GLU A 225 -20.03 10.10 -2.98
CA GLU A 225 -19.65 11.48 -3.28
C GLU A 225 -19.29 12.17 -1.98
N ARG A 226 -18.26 13.03 -2.01
CA ARG A 226 -17.86 13.83 -0.85
C ARG A 226 -18.66 15.13 -0.83
N THR A 227 -19.42 15.35 0.25
CA THR A 227 -20.23 16.56 0.48
C THR A 227 -19.51 17.60 1.32
#